data_AF-T1CD98-F1
#
_entry.id   AF-T1CD98-F1
#
_cell.length_a   1.000
_cell.length_b   1.000
_cell.length_c   1.000
_cell.angle_alpha   90.00
_cell.angle_beta   90.00
_cell.angle_gamma   90.00
#
_symmetry.space_group_name_H-M   'P 1'
#
loop_
_entity.id
_entity.type
_entity.pdbx_description
1 polymer ?
#
loop_
_entity_poly.entity_id
_entity_poly.type
_entity_poly.pdbx_seq_one_letter_code
_entity_poly.pdbx_strand_id
1 'polypeptide(L)'
;MLFSMTRTAAQKKDGITLSKPLAFWFGFLVLGVIILLVVVPLLPDIGLVSISPALSNIAKGILYLPGSIIFPLIVALWIGERVGIAEDRMHSAVTIGLLNTVYTAMIYIIGIFMVFLVLYYSKNVLPLGMNTHDFLLYLVAIPVTILIVLVPSFSAMSAARHIK
;
A
#
# COMPACT_ATOMS: atom_id res chain seq x y z
N MET A 1 -17.72 -26.72 41.05
CA MET A 1 -16.63 -25.73 40.98
C MET A 1 -16.62 -25.13 39.59
N LEU A 2 -16.31 -23.84 39.50
CA LEU A 2 -16.78 -22.89 38.50
C LEU A 2 -16.50 -23.29 37.04
N PHE A 3 -17.58 -23.21 36.26
CA PHE A 3 -17.59 -23.10 34.81
C PHE A 3 -16.65 -21.97 34.34
N SER A 4 -15.69 -22.36 33.52
CA SER A 4 -14.92 -21.50 32.61
C SER A 4 -15.87 -20.85 31.58
N MET A 5 -16.56 -19.78 31.98
CA MET A 5 -17.38 -18.93 31.11
C MET A 5 -16.93 -17.46 31.22
N THR A 6 -15.69 -17.18 30.81
CA THR A 6 -15.21 -15.81 30.58
C THR A 6 -14.33 -15.72 29.33
N ARG A 7 -14.75 -16.37 28.23
CA ARG A 7 -14.20 -16.11 26.89
C ARG A 7 -15.33 -15.98 25.86
N THR A 8 -16.25 -15.07 26.12
CA THR A 8 -17.22 -14.64 25.11
C THR A 8 -17.46 -13.15 25.29
N ALA A 9 -17.41 -12.41 24.19
CA ALA A 9 -17.81 -11.00 24.04
C ALA A 9 -16.75 -9.88 24.23
N ALA A 10 -15.48 -10.06 23.85
CA ALA A 10 -14.55 -8.92 23.79
C ALA A 10 -13.53 -8.90 22.65
N GLN A 11 -13.62 -9.77 21.63
CA GLN A 11 -13.14 -9.33 20.31
C GLN A 11 -14.25 -8.51 19.69
N LYS A 12 -14.28 -7.24 20.09
CA LYS A 12 -14.94 -6.18 19.36
C LYS A 12 -14.69 -6.45 17.88
N LYS A 13 -15.77 -6.47 17.10
CA LYS A 13 -15.78 -6.46 15.63
C LYS A 13 -15.11 -5.15 15.20
N ASP A 14 -13.82 -5.00 15.48
CA ASP A 14 -12.99 -3.90 15.03
C ASP A 14 -12.96 -4.10 13.52
N GLY A 15 -13.86 -3.40 12.83
CA GLY A 15 -13.98 -3.46 11.38
C GLY A 15 -12.59 -3.38 10.78
N ILE A 16 -12.33 -4.16 9.73
CA ILE A 16 -11.01 -4.28 9.10
C ILE A 16 -10.50 -2.87 8.78
N THR A 17 -9.67 -2.31 9.67
CA THR A 17 -9.34 -0.88 9.60
C THR A 17 -8.26 -0.70 8.56
N LEU A 18 -8.59 -0.37 7.33
CA LEU A 18 -7.58 -0.21 6.26
C LEU A 18 -6.58 0.93 6.50
N SER A 19 -6.89 1.86 7.40
CA SER A 19 -6.21 3.15 7.55
C SER A 19 -4.73 3.06 7.90
N LYS A 20 -4.27 2.09 8.71
CA LYS A 20 -2.89 2.09 9.22
C LYS A 20 -1.81 1.86 8.15
N PRO A 21 -1.79 0.75 7.39
CA PRO A 21 -0.80 0.52 6.35
C PRO A 21 -1.04 1.45 5.16
N LEU A 22 -2.27 1.91 4.93
CA LEU A 22 -2.56 2.88 3.89
C LEU A 22 -1.97 4.25 4.22
N ALA A 23 -2.08 4.70 5.47
CA ALA A 23 -1.45 5.93 5.95
C ALA A 23 0.08 5.81 5.95
N PHE A 24 0.61 4.65 6.33
CA PHE A 24 2.04 4.37 6.24
C PHE A 24 2.54 4.47 4.80
N TRP A 25 1.86 3.80 3.86
CA TRP A 25 2.12 3.88 2.41
C TRP A 25 2.07 5.33 1.90
N PHE A 26 1.00 6.05 2.22
CA PHE A 26 0.81 7.42 1.78
C PHE A 26 1.91 8.36 2.34
N GLY A 27 2.31 8.15 3.60
CA GLY A 27 3.42 8.90 4.21
C GLY A 27 4.74 8.73 3.46
N PHE A 28 5.05 7.52 2.99
CA PHE A 28 6.23 7.27 2.16
C PHE A 28 6.15 7.95 0.79
N LEU A 29 4.97 7.94 0.16
CA LEU A 29 4.76 8.67 -1.09
C LEU A 29 4.99 10.17 -0.92
N VAL A 30 4.38 10.76 0.11
CA VAL A 30 4.55 12.18 0.43
C VAL A 30 6.02 12.51 0.72
N LEU A 31 6.71 11.67 1.50
CA LEU A 31 8.14 11.85 1.76
C LEU A 31 8.97 11.84 0.47
N GLY A 32 8.73 10.88 -0.43
CA GLY A 32 9.42 10.83 -1.72
C GLY A 32 9.18 12.08 -2.57
N VAL A 33 7.94 12.58 -2.60
CA VAL A 33 7.59 13.82 -3.31
C VAL A 33 8.28 15.03 -2.68
N ILE A 34 8.29 15.17 -1.36
CA ILE A 34 8.95 16.28 -0.65
C ILE A 34 10.44 16.28 -0.94
N ILE A 35 11.11 15.12 -0.85
CA ILE A 35 12.54 15.03 -1.15
C ILE A 35 12.81 15.50 -2.58
N LEU A 36 12.03 15.03 -3.54
CA LEU A 36 12.26 15.32 -4.96
C LEU A 36 11.94 16.77 -5.34
N LEU A 37 10.85 17.35 -4.82
CA LEU A 37 10.36 18.67 -5.24
C LEU A 37 10.85 19.81 -4.36
N VAL A 38 11.21 19.54 -3.10
CA VAL A 38 11.61 20.57 -2.14
C VAL A 38 13.08 20.40 -1.77
N VAL A 39 13.49 19.23 -1.27
CA VAL A 39 14.85 19.07 -0.71
C VAL A 39 15.90 19.12 -1.80
N VAL A 40 15.75 18.32 -2.86
CA VAL A 40 16.73 18.22 -3.97
C VAL A 40 17.01 19.59 -4.62
N PRO A 41 16.00 20.42 -4.93
CA PRO A 41 16.23 21.77 -5.46
C PRO A 41 16.89 22.75 -4.50
N LEU A 42 16.79 22.55 -3.18
CA LEU A 42 17.41 23.42 -2.17
C LEU A 42 18.89 23.07 -1.89
N LEU A 43 19.35 21.86 -2.22
CA LEU A 43 20.72 21.42 -1.96
C LEU A 43 21.81 22.27 -2.65
N PRO A 44 21.64 22.74 -3.91
CA PRO A 44 22.61 23.62 -4.54
C PRO A 44 22.82 24.94 -3.79
N ASP A 45 21.75 25.53 -3.26
CA ASP A 45 21.78 26.83 -2.58
C ASP A 45 22.58 26.78 -1.26
N ILE A 46 22.72 25.59 -0.67
CA ILE A 46 23.50 25.35 0.55
C ILE A 46 24.86 24.69 0.28
N GLY A 47 25.31 24.63 -0.97
CA GLY A 47 26.62 24.10 -1.36
C GLY A 47 26.73 22.57 -1.40
N LEU A 48 25.61 21.83 -1.35
CA LEU A 48 25.56 20.36 -1.33
C LEU A 48 25.20 19.75 -2.70
N VAL A 49 25.70 20.35 -3.79
CA VAL A 49 25.39 19.95 -5.17
C VAL A 49 25.74 18.48 -5.45
N SER A 50 26.83 17.98 -4.89
CA SER A 50 27.32 16.60 -5.12
C SER A 50 26.37 15.51 -4.62
N ILE A 51 25.51 15.82 -3.65
CA ILE A 51 24.57 14.86 -3.04
C ILE A 51 23.22 14.86 -3.77
N SER A 52 22.90 15.93 -4.50
CA SER A 52 21.63 16.11 -5.21
C SER A 52 21.25 14.93 -6.13
N PRO A 53 22.16 14.37 -6.97
CA PRO A 53 21.84 13.22 -7.81
C PRO A 53 21.52 11.95 -7.00
N ALA A 54 22.29 11.68 -5.94
CA ALA A 54 22.08 10.52 -5.09
C ALA A 54 20.74 10.60 -4.36
N LEU A 55 20.42 11.78 -3.79
CA LEU A 55 19.17 12.00 -3.07
C LEU A 55 17.95 11.95 -4.01
N SER A 56 18.06 12.51 -5.22
CA SER A 56 17.05 12.38 -6.27
C SER A 56 16.79 10.90 -6.61
N ASN A 57 17.83 10.09 -6.75
CA ASN A 57 17.68 8.67 -7.06
C ASN A 57 17.04 7.89 -5.90
N ILE A 58 17.38 8.22 -4.65
CA ILE A 58 16.71 7.66 -3.46
C ILE A 58 15.23 8.02 -3.45
N ALA A 59 14.89 9.30 -3.69
CA ALA A 59 13.49 9.74 -3.74
C ALA A 59 12.70 9.02 -4.84
N LYS A 60 13.27 8.91 -6.05
CA LYS A 60 12.69 8.14 -7.15
C LYS A 60 12.53 6.65 -6.78
N GLY A 61 13.50 6.09 -6.08
CA GLY A 61 13.45 4.72 -5.55
C GLY A 61 12.31 4.53 -4.54
N ILE A 62 12.12 5.49 -3.61
CA ILE A 62 11.02 5.48 -2.62
C ILE A 62 9.65 5.58 -3.29
N LEU A 63 9.53 6.39 -4.34
CA LEU A 63 8.29 6.53 -5.09
C LEU A 63 7.99 5.27 -5.92
N TYR A 64 9.03 4.59 -6.40
CA TYR A 64 8.90 3.42 -7.27
C TYR A 64 8.75 2.11 -6.48
N LEU A 65 9.79 1.67 -5.78
CA LEU A 65 9.91 0.31 -5.23
C LEU A 65 8.92 0.02 -4.08
N PRO A 66 8.87 0.87 -3.04
CA PRO A 66 7.86 0.74 -2.00
C PRO A 66 6.45 0.88 -2.57
N GLY A 67 6.22 1.92 -3.39
CA GLY A 67 4.90 2.25 -3.95
C GLY A 67 4.30 1.16 -4.83
N SER A 68 5.13 0.43 -5.59
CA SER A 68 4.69 -0.53 -6.60
C SER A 68 4.61 -2.00 -6.14
N ILE A 69 5.47 -2.43 -5.20
CA ILE A 69 5.60 -3.86 -4.90
C ILE A 69 5.49 -4.12 -3.40
N ILE A 70 6.33 -3.47 -2.59
CA ILE A 70 6.46 -3.82 -1.17
C ILE A 70 5.17 -3.49 -0.41
N PHE A 71 4.57 -2.33 -0.66
CA PHE A 71 3.38 -1.93 0.08
C PHE A 71 2.11 -2.69 -0.32
N PRO A 72 1.83 -2.95 -1.62
CA PRO A 72 0.75 -3.86 -2.00
C PRO A 72 0.85 -5.23 -1.34
N LEU A 73 2.06 -5.79 -1.18
CA LEU A 73 2.28 -7.06 -0.48
C LEU A 73 1.91 -6.96 1.02
N ILE A 74 2.40 -5.93 1.72
CA ILE A 74 2.12 -5.74 3.15
C ILE A 74 0.62 -5.54 3.38
N VAL A 75 -0.03 -4.72 2.55
CA VAL A 75 -1.47 -4.46 2.61
C VAL A 75 -2.24 -5.73 2.32
N ALA A 76 -1.83 -6.51 1.30
CA ALA A 76 -2.48 -7.77 0.96
C ALA A 76 -2.44 -8.76 2.12
N LEU A 77 -1.28 -8.95 2.72
CA LEU A 77 -1.09 -9.83 3.87
C LEU A 77 -1.94 -9.39 5.06
N TRP A 78 -1.95 -8.09 5.34
CA TRP A 78 -2.66 -7.56 6.50
C TRP A 78 -4.18 -7.65 6.38
N ILE A 79 -4.72 -7.31 5.20
CA ILE A 79 -6.15 -7.46 4.92
C ILE A 79 -6.51 -8.94 4.96
N GLY A 80 -5.75 -9.78 4.24
CA GLY A 80 -6.04 -11.20 4.13
C GLY A 80 -6.08 -11.90 5.48
N GLU A 81 -5.09 -11.64 6.34
CA GLU A 81 -5.08 -12.22 7.68
C GLU A 81 -6.26 -11.76 8.54
N ARG A 82 -6.61 -10.46 8.51
CA ARG A 82 -7.74 -9.96 9.30
C ARG A 82 -9.09 -10.46 8.80
N VAL A 83 -9.25 -10.57 7.48
CA VAL A 83 -10.47 -11.13 6.88
C VAL A 83 -10.59 -12.61 7.25
N GLY A 84 -9.51 -13.39 7.16
CA GLY A 84 -9.56 -14.81 7.48
C GLY A 84 -9.79 -15.10 8.96
N ILE A 85 -9.27 -14.27 9.88
CA ILE A 85 -9.60 -14.38 11.31
C ILE A 85 -11.07 -14.03 11.60
N ALA A 86 -11.65 -13.10 10.82
CA ALA A 86 -13.00 -12.61 11.06
C ALA A 86 -14.11 -13.52 10.49
N GLU A 87 -13.76 -14.44 9.58
CA GLU A 87 -14.72 -15.22 8.82
C GLU A 87 -14.50 -16.72 9.00
N ASP A 88 -15.51 -17.41 9.54
CA ASP A 88 -15.43 -18.85 9.83
C ASP A 88 -15.48 -19.73 8.56
N ARG A 89 -15.92 -19.18 7.42
CA ARG A 89 -16.07 -19.90 6.16
C ARG A 89 -15.13 -19.35 5.11
N MET A 90 -14.31 -20.23 4.53
CA MET A 90 -13.35 -19.87 3.47
C MET A 90 -14.00 -19.11 2.30
N HIS A 91 -15.18 -19.53 1.84
CA HIS A 91 -15.90 -18.82 0.76
C HIS A 91 -16.29 -17.37 1.14
N SER A 92 -16.74 -17.16 2.38
CA SER A 92 -17.08 -15.84 2.91
C SER A 92 -15.82 -14.95 2.99
N ALA A 93 -14.73 -15.53 3.51
CA ALA A 93 -13.43 -14.85 3.61
C ALA A 93 -12.90 -14.41 2.24
N VAL A 94 -12.98 -15.25 1.21
CA VAL A 94 -12.57 -14.87 -0.17
C VAL A 94 -13.40 -13.70 -0.68
N THR A 95 -14.72 -13.77 -0.51
CA THR A 95 -15.66 -12.75 -1.02
C THR A 95 -15.43 -11.40 -0.33
N ILE A 96 -15.29 -11.40 1.00
CA ILE A 96 -15.02 -10.19 1.79
C ILE A 96 -13.61 -9.67 1.51
N GLY A 97 -12.64 -10.57 1.32
CA GLY A 97 -11.29 -10.23 0.89
C GLY A 97 -11.30 -9.49 -0.45
N LEU A 98 -12.04 -9.99 -1.45
CA LEU A 98 -12.19 -9.35 -2.74
C LEU A 98 -12.84 -7.96 -2.63
N LEU A 99 -13.89 -7.79 -1.82
CA LEU A 99 -14.51 -6.48 -1.61
C LEU A 99 -13.50 -5.48 -1.01
N ASN A 100 -12.79 -5.87 0.04
CA ASN A 100 -11.76 -5.02 0.66
C ASN A 100 -10.61 -4.72 -0.31
N THR A 101 -10.28 -5.66 -1.19
CA THR A 101 -9.30 -5.45 -2.26
C THR A 101 -9.74 -4.34 -3.19
N VAL A 102 -10.98 -4.35 -3.67
CA VAL A 102 -11.50 -3.32 -4.58
C VAL A 102 -11.43 -1.94 -3.93
N TYR A 103 -11.88 -1.81 -2.67
CA TYR A 103 -11.76 -0.55 -1.93
C TYR A 103 -10.30 -0.09 -1.79
N THR A 104 -9.41 -1.01 -1.45
CA THR A 104 -7.97 -0.71 -1.29
C THR A 104 -7.33 -0.30 -2.61
N ALA A 105 -7.64 -1.01 -3.70
CA ALA A 105 -7.14 -0.74 -5.04
C ALA A 105 -7.60 0.65 -5.52
N MET A 106 -8.86 1.03 -5.26
CA MET A 106 -9.34 2.37 -5.58
C MET A 106 -8.54 3.46 -4.85
N ILE A 107 -8.27 3.29 -3.55
CA ILE A 107 -7.50 4.28 -2.79
C ILE A 107 -6.04 4.34 -3.29
N TYR A 108 -5.45 3.18 -3.62
CA TYR A 108 -4.13 3.10 -4.23
C TYR A 108 -4.08 3.90 -5.54
N ILE A 109 -5.01 3.62 -6.47
CA ILE A 109 -5.10 4.30 -7.76
C ILE A 109 -5.21 5.81 -7.56
N ILE A 110 -6.08 6.26 -6.65
CA ILE A 110 -6.27 7.69 -6.36
C ILE A 110 -4.97 8.31 -5.82
N GLY A 111 -4.30 7.66 -4.87
CA GLY A 111 -3.05 8.19 -4.32
C GLY A 111 -1.91 8.25 -5.33
N ILE A 112 -1.75 7.22 -6.15
CA ILE A 112 -0.76 7.19 -7.24
C ILE A 112 -1.09 8.23 -8.31
N PHE A 113 -2.35 8.41 -8.64
CA PHE A 113 -2.79 9.42 -9.59
C PHE A 113 -2.51 10.84 -9.07
N MET A 114 -2.74 11.11 -7.78
CA MET A 114 -2.35 12.39 -7.19
C MET A 114 -0.84 12.63 -7.26
N VAL A 115 -0.03 11.63 -6.93
CA VAL A 115 1.44 11.71 -7.05
C VAL A 115 1.85 11.97 -8.50
N PHE A 116 1.24 11.26 -9.46
CA PHE A 116 1.46 11.46 -10.89
C PHE A 116 1.19 12.90 -11.31
N LEU A 117 0.01 13.44 -10.97
CA LEU A 117 -0.35 14.81 -11.31
C LEU A 117 0.65 15.82 -10.74
N VAL A 118 1.02 15.66 -9.46
CA VAL A 118 1.99 16.55 -8.80
C VAL A 118 3.33 16.51 -9.52
N LEU A 119 3.84 15.32 -9.86
CA LEU A 119 5.14 15.18 -10.52
C LEU A 119 5.14 15.66 -11.97
N TYR A 120 4.08 15.32 -12.71
CA TYR A 120 3.91 15.68 -14.12
C TYR A 120 3.79 17.20 -14.29
N TYR A 121 2.93 17.85 -13.51
CA TYR A 121 2.69 19.29 -13.65
C TYR A 121 3.71 20.18 -12.92
N SER A 122 4.44 19.68 -11.91
CA SER A 122 5.43 20.52 -11.19
C SER A 122 6.76 20.63 -11.93
N LYS A 123 7.32 19.51 -12.38
CA LYS A 123 8.68 19.45 -12.96
C LYS A 123 8.73 18.66 -14.27
N ASN A 124 7.61 18.08 -14.71
CA ASN A 124 7.56 17.10 -15.80
C ASN A 124 8.55 15.95 -15.59
N VAL A 125 8.75 15.54 -14.33
CA VAL A 125 9.69 14.49 -13.95
C VAL A 125 8.88 13.27 -13.54
N LEU A 126 8.85 12.26 -14.40
CA LEU A 126 8.43 10.92 -13.98
C LEU A 126 9.57 10.23 -13.22
N PRO A 127 9.26 9.42 -12.19
CA PRO A 127 10.28 8.63 -11.51
C PRO A 127 11.06 7.80 -12.53
N LEU A 128 12.38 7.73 -12.36
CA LEU A 128 13.27 6.89 -13.17
C LEU A 128 13.28 7.15 -14.70
N GLY A 129 12.75 8.29 -15.17
CA GLY A 129 12.71 8.58 -16.61
C GLY A 129 11.72 7.70 -17.39
N MET A 130 10.77 7.08 -16.68
CA MET A 130 9.72 6.26 -17.28
C MET A 130 8.82 7.08 -18.18
N ASN A 131 8.29 6.45 -19.23
CA ASN A 131 7.16 6.99 -19.98
C ASN A 131 5.84 6.75 -19.20
N THR A 132 4.74 7.34 -19.68
CA THR A 132 3.42 7.20 -19.05
C THR A 132 2.93 5.75 -19.02
N HIS A 133 3.26 4.95 -20.03
CA HIS A 133 2.87 3.54 -20.09
C HIS A 133 3.54 2.72 -18.98
N ASP A 134 4.85 2.87 -18.82
CA ASP A 134 5.63 2.17 -17.79
C ASP A 134 5.19 2.62 -16.40
N PHE A 135 4.87 3.90 -16.23
CA PHE A 135 4.28 4.41 -15.01
C PHE A 135 2.96 3.69 -14.66
N LEU A 136 2.04 3.56 -15.62
CA LEU A 136 0.77 2.87 -15.39
C LEU A 136 0.97 1.38 -15.12
N LEU A 137 1.88 0.72 -15.85
CA LEU A 137 2.13 -0.71 -15.66
C LEU A 137 2.71 -0.99 -14.26
N TYR A 138 3.78 -0.28 -13.89
CA TYR A 138 4.52 -0.56 -12.67
C TYR A 138 3.90 0.05 -11.42
N LEU A 139 3.30 1.24 -11.49
CA LEU A 139 2.73 1.90 -10.31
C LEU A 139 1.23 1.68 -10.18
N VAL A 140 0.52 1.15 -11.18
CA VAL A 140 -0.92 0.90 -11.07
C VAL A 140 -1.24 -0.57 -11.28
N ALA A 141 -0.96 -1.11 -12.46
CA ALA A 141 -1.42 -2.45 -12.82
C ALA A 141 -0.81 -3.54 -11.93
N ILE A 142 0.51 -3.50 -11.70
CA ILE A 142 1.20 -4.48 -10.85
C ILE A 142 0.69 -4.44 -9.39
N PRO A 143 0.67 -3.28 -8.68
CA PRO A 143 0.07 -3.16 -7.35
C PRO A 143 -1.33 -3.72 -7.22
N VAL A 144 -2.20 -3.36 -8.17
CA VAL A 144 -3.61 -3.77 -8.15
C VAL A 144 -3.70 -5.28 -8.36
N THR A 145 -2.89 -5.84 -9.26
CA THR A 145 -2.82 -7.29 -9.48
C THR A 145 -2.36 -8.03 -8.23
N ILE A 146 -1.32 -7.51 -7.55
CA ILE A 146 -0.84 -8.07 -6.27
C ILE A 146 -1.99 -8.14 -5.26
N LEU A 147 -2.75 -7.04 -5.09
CA LEU A 147 -3.87 -7.01 -4.16
C LEU A 147 -4.96 -8.03 -4.55
N ILE A 148 -5.38 -8.05 -5.82
CA ILE A 148 -6.45 -8.92 -6.33
C ILE A 148 -6.11 -10.41 -6.15
N VAL A 149 -4.85 -10.79 -6.35
CA VAL A 149 -4.44 -12.19 -6.22
C VAL A 149 -4.19 -12.56 -4.76
N LEU A 150 -3.46 -11.73 -4.03
CA LEU A 150 -2.95 -12.13 -2.72
C LEU A 150 -3.95 -11.93 -1.58
N VAL A 151 -4.78 -10.88 -1.60
CA VAL A 151 -5.76 -10.67 -0.52
C VAL A 151 -6.72 -11.85 -0.42
N PRO A 152 -7.37 -12.33 -1.50
CA PRO A 152 -8.27 -13.47 -1.39
C PRO A 152 -7.54 -14.76 -1.01
N SER A 153 -6.31 -14.94 -1.52
CA SER A 153 -5.47 -16.10 -1.19
C SER A 153 -5.13 -16.14 0.30
N PHE A 154 -4.64 -15.02 0.86
CA PHE A 154 -4.35 -14.91 2.28
C PHE A 154 -5.62 -15.00 3.13
N SER A 155 -6.74 -14.43 2.68
CA SER A 155 -8.04 -14.56 3.35
C SER A 155 -8.47 -16.01 3.45
N ALA A 156 -8.36 -16.77 2.35
CA ALA A 156 -8.70 -18.19 2.31
C ALA A 156 -7.79 -19.02 3.20
N MET A 157 -6.47 -18.83 3.10
CA MET A 157 -5.48 -19.55 3.90
C MET A 157 -5.64 -19.25 5.40
N SER A 158 -5.90 -17.99 5.75
CA SER A 158 -6.10 -17.57 7.12
C SER A 158 -7.41 -18.12 7.68
N ALA A 159 -8.52 -18.02 6.94
CA ALA A 159 -9.78 -18.66 7.31
C ALA A 159 -9.61 -20.17 7.53
N ALA A 160 -8.97 -20.88 6.59
CA ALA A 160 -8.72 -22.31 6.70
C ALA A 160 -7.94 -22.72 7.96
N ARG A 161 -7.03 -21.86 8.45
CA ARG A 161 -6.31 -22.09 9.73
C ARG A 161 -7.16 -21.84 10.97
N HIS A 162 -8.22 -21.05 10.83
CA HIS A 162 -9.09 -20.64 11.93
C HIS A 162 -10.45 -21.33 11.94
N ILE A 163 -10.74 -22.22 10.98
CA ILE A 163 -11.92 -23.09 10.99
C ILE A 163 -11.92 -23.89 12.30
N LYS A 164 -12.94 -23.65 13.12
CA LYS A 164 -13.28 -24.45 14.30
C LYS A 164 -14.44 -25.39 13.99
#